data_AF-A0A8X6F0T2-F1
#
_entry.id   AF-A0A8X6F0T2-F1
#
_cell.length_a   1.000
_cell.length_b   1.000
_cell.length_c   1.000
_cell.angle_alpha   90.00
_cell.angle_beta   90.00
_cell.angle_gamma   90.00
#
_symmetry.space_group_name_H-M   'P 1'
#
loop_
_entity.id
_entity.type
_entity.pdbx_description
1 polymer ?
#
loop_
_entity_poly.entity_id
_entity_poly.type
_entity_poly.pdbx_seq_one_letter_code
_entity_poly.pdbx_strand_id
1 'polypeptide(L)'
;MLTPNGLSLMDPIPVNRTCEQANILPHWCPCQTHKPVPVTEPVVTNCALALIDTINELLKPYENVCAPLKMEKIIDARFGQANDVVLRFVKHQNDVINRHVILGEKINAPGDYLIVISASPSGGIFEGTVRYDVEDGTYRVLDDISRLNVYGNQSICISSARIRKFCFCKTKTLFHKIFRTMRNSTLS
;
A
#
# COMPACT_ATOMS: atom_id res chain seq x y z
N MET A 1 34.37 18.11 -16.73
CA MET A 1 34.70 17.40 -15.48
C MET A 1 33.38 17.17 -14.76
N LEU A 2 32.95 15.92 -14.57
CA LEU A 2 31.74 15.65 -13.79
C LEU A 2 32.04 16.01 -12.33
N THR A 3 31.07 16.60 -11.63
CA THR A 3 31.20 16.87 -10.18
C THR A 3 31.32 15.54 -9.43
N PRO A 4 31.84 15.52 -8.19
CA PRO A 4 31.98 14.30 -7.39
C PRO A 4 30.69 13.47 -7.24
N ASN A 5 29.52 14.12 -7.42
CA ASN A 5 28.19 13.55 -7.26
C ASN A 5 27.43 13.40 -8.61
N GLY A 6 28.04 13.85 -9.71
CA GLY A 6 27.47 13.79 -11.06
C GLY A 6 27.90 12.52 -11.79
N LEU A 7 26.93 11.68 -12.17
CA LEU A 7 27.17 10.53 -13.05
C LEU A 7 26.92 10.95 -14.51
N SER A 8 27.64 10.33 -15.45
CA SER A 8 27.35 10.48 -16.88
C SER A 8 25.92 10.03 -17.17
N LEU A 9 25.24 10.71 -18.10
CA LEU A 9 23.90 10.31 -18.54
C LEU A 9 23.90 8.95 -19.26
N MET A 10 25.05 8.58 -19.86
CA MET A 10 25.18 7.38 -20.68
C MET A 10 25.64 6.15 -19.88
N ASP A 11 25.99 6.35 -18.61
CA ASP A 11 26.42 5.25 -17.74
C ASP A 11 25.23 4.70 -16.95
N PRO A 12 25.18 3.38 -16.69
CA PRO A 12 24.13 2.79 -15.88
C PRO A 12 24.17 3.35 -14.45
N ILE A 13 23.00 3.62 -13.88
CA ILE A 13 22.87 4.08 -12.50
C ILE A 13 23.25 2.92 -11.55
N PRO A 14 24.20 3.12 -10.61
CA PRO A 14 24.53 2.11 -9.61
C PRO A 14 23.31 1.74 -8.77
N VAL A 15 23.11 0.43 -8.56
CA VAL A 15 21.96 -0.11 -7.79
C VAL A 15 21.94 0.40 -6.35
N ASN A 16 23.10 0.75 -5.81
CA ASN A 16 23.28 1.26 -4.44
C ASN A 16 23.47 2.79 -4.37
N ARG A 17 23.06 3.55 -5.41
CA ARG A 17 23.17 5.01 -5.39
C ARG A 17 22.27 5.61 -4.31
N THR A 18 22.85 6.33 -3.36
CA THR A 18 22.11 7.00 -2.27
C THR A 18 21.79 8.45 -2.60
N CYS A 19 20.81 9.03 -1.90
CA CYS A 19 20.48 10.47 -2.03
C CYS A 19 21.66 11.37 -1.67
N GLU A 20 22.49 10.99 -0.69
CA GLU A 20 23.72 11.71 -0.33
C GLU A 20 24.74 11.74 -1.47
N GLN A 21 24.96 10.59 -2.13
CA GLN A 21 25.81 10.50 -3.32
C GLN A 21 25.24 11.27 -4.53
N ALA A 22 23.94 11.55 -4.55
CA ALA A 22 23.30 12.40 -5.54
C ALA A 22 23.28 13.89 -5.12
N ASN A 23 23.87 14.23 -3.97
CA ASN A 23 23.82 15.57 -3.35
C ASN A 23 22.38 16.08 -3.12
N ILE A 24 21.45 15.16 -2.86
CA ILE A 24 20.05 15.44 -2.53
C ILE A 24 19.93 15.41 -1.02
N LEU A 25 19.55 16.55 -0.44
CA LEU A 25 19.33 16.66 0.99
C LEU A 25 18.17 15.75 1.44
N PRO A 26 18.20 15.22 2.68
CA PRO A 26 17.21 14.27 3.18
C PRO A 26 15.74 14.64 2.96
N HIS A 27 15.39 15.92 3.08
CA HIS A 27 14.02 16.42 2.90
C HIS A 27 13.58 16.54 1.44
N TRP A 28 14.50 16.42 0.49
CA TRP A 28 14.23 16.35 -0.96
C TRP A 28 14.49 14.97 -1.54
N CYS A 29 14.87 13.99 -0.71
CA CYS A 29 15.12 12.63 -1.15
C CYS A 29 13.79 11.95 -1.53
N PRO A 30 13.56 11.61 -2.82
CA PRO A 30 12.32 10.96 -3.24
C PRO A 30 12.26 9.49 -2.84
N CYS A 31 13.38 8.90 -2.41
CA CYS A 31 13.46 7.51 -1.99
C CYS A 31 12.76 7.31 -0.64
N GLN A 32 11.45 7.08 -0.65
CA GLN A 32 10.74 6.57 0.53
C GLN A 32 11.23 5.14 0.81
N THR A 33 11.95 4.97 1.91
CA THR A 33 12.42 3.65 2.33
C THR A 33 11.32 2.93 3.08
N HIS A 34 10.83 1.84 2.50
CA HIS A 34 9.89 0.93 3.13
C HIS A 34 10.65 -0.19 3.84
N LYS A 35 10.49 -0.30 5.16
CA LYS A 35 11.09 -1.38 5.94
C LYS A 35 10.07 -2.49 6.15
N PRO A 36 10.42 -3.77 5.93
CA PRO A 36 9.51 -4.88 6.23
C PRO A 36 9.19 -4.89 7.72
N VAL A 37 7.91 -5.06 8.05
CA VAL A 37 7.43 -5.19 9.43
C VAL A 37 6.69 -6.52 9.61
N PRO A 38 6.72 -7.14 10.80
CA PRO A 38 6.01 -8.38 11.05
C PRO A 38 4.50 -8.24 10.84
N VAL A 39 3.91 -9.15 10.08
CA VAL A 39 2.44 -9.17 9.84
C VAL A 39 1.62 -9.47 11.11
N THR A 40 2.27 -9.94 12.18
CA THR A 40 1.67 -10.25 13.47
C THR A 40 1.45 -9.02 14.35
N GLU A 41 1.98 -7.85 13.96
CA GLU A 41 1.79 -6.64 14.74
C GLU A 41 0.32 -6.18 14.74
N PRO A 42 -0.23 -5.72 15.89
CA PRO A 42 -1.61 -5.26 15.97
C PRO A 42 -1.91 -4.11 15.01
N VAL A 43 -0.96 -3.18 14.84
CA VAL A 43 -1.09 -2.03 13.92
C VAL A 43 -1.24 -2.51 12.48
N VAL A 44 -0.43 -3.48 12.07
CA VAL A 44 -0.50 -4.08 10.72
C VAL A 44 -1.84 -4.78 10.49
N THR A 45 -2.35 -5.49 11.50
CA THR A 45 -3.66 -6.15 11.42
C THR A 45 -4.78 -5.12 11.26
N ASN A 46 -4.76 -4.04 12.04
CA ASN A 46 -5.74 -2.96 11.93
C ASN A 46 -5.66 -2.23 10.59
N CYS A 47 -4.45 -2.01 10.05
CA CYS A 47 -4.28 -1.47 8.70
C CYS A 47 -4.91 -2.39 7.65
N ALA A 48 -4.71 -3.70 7.76
CA ALA A 48 -5.29 -4.68 6.85
C ALA A 48 -6.83 -4.70 6.91
N LEU A 49 -7.40 -4.55 8.11
CA LEU A 49 -8.85 -4.41 8.32
C LEU A 49 -9.38 -3.13 7.69
N ALA A 50 -8.75 -1.98 7.95
CA ALA A 50 -9.13 -0.71 7.34
C ALA A 50 -9.10 -0.76 5.80
N LEU A 51 -8.11 -1.48 5.23
CA LEU A 51 -7.98 -1.68 3.80
C LEU A 51 -9.16 -2.50 3.22
N ILE A 52 -9.51 -3.64 3.82
CA ILE A 52 -10.62 -4.45 3.32
C ILE A 52 -11.98 -3.76 3.51
N ASP A 53 -12.14 -3.02 4.60
CA ASP A 53 -13.36 -2.25 4.86
C ASP A 53 -13.54 -1.16 3.82
N THR A 54 -12.47 -0.44 3.48
CA THR A 54 -12.49 0.56 2.40
C THR A 54 -12.86 -0.06 1.06
N ILE A 55 -12.35 -1.27 0.74
CA ILE A 55 -12.76 -1.99 -0.48
C ILE A 55 -14.26 -2.30 -0.47
N ASN A 56 -14.79 -2.76 0.65
CA ASN A 56 -16.21 -3.08 0.76
C ASN A 56 -17.09 -1.82 0.73
N GLU A 57 -16.64 -0.70 1.27
CA GLU A 57 -17.31 0.61 1.15
C GLU A 57 -17.40 1.06 -0.32
N LEU A 58 -16.33 0.88 -1.10
CA LEU A 58 -16.35 1.15 -2.54
C LEU A 58 -17.30 0.22 -3.32
N LEU A 59 -17.52 -1.00 -2.81
CA LEU A 59 -18.46 -1.98 -3.40
C LEU A 59 -19.90 -1.78 -2.96
N LYS A 60 -20.17 -0.98 -1.90
CA LYS A 60 -21.50 -0.73 -1.32
C LYS A 60 -22.56 -0.33 -2.37
N PRO A 61 -22.29 0.56 -3.34
CA PRO A 61 -23.27 0.92 -4.37
C PRO A 61 -23.59 -0.24 -5.35
N TYR A 62 -22.77 -1.27 -5.39
CA TYR A 62 -22.84 -2.41 -6.31
C TYR A 62 -23.14 -3.72 -5.59
N GLU A 63 -23.62 -3.67 -4.34
CA GLU A 63 -23.94 -4.86 -3.53
C GLU A 63 -24.91 -5.81 -4.23
N ASN A 64 -25.78 -5.33 -5.13
CA ASN A 64 -26.72 -6.18 -5.86
C ASN A 64 -26.01 -7.16 -6.82
N VAL A 65 -24.83 -6.80 -7.33
CA VAL A 65 -24.10 -7.58 -8.35
C VAL A 65 -22.76 -8.14 -7.85
N CYS A 66 -22.07 -7.43 -6.95
CA CYS A 66 -20.77 -7.81 -6.40
C CYS A 66 -20.94 -8.47 -5.03
N ALA A 67 -20.22 -9.57 -4.79
CA ALA A 67 -20.13 -10.21 -3.49
C ALA A 67 -19.21 -9.40 -2.56
N PRO A 68 -19.52 -9.31 -1.25
CA PRO A 68 -18.63 -8.70 -0.28
C PRO A 68 -17.34 -9.51 -0.17
N LEU A 69 -16.22 -8.82 0.03
CA LEU A 69 -14.91 -9.44 0.18
C LEU A 69 -14.54 -9.56 1.66
N LYS A 70 -13.86 -10.64 2.00
CA LYS A 70 -13.28 -10.88 3.32
C LYS A 70 -11.78 -11.04 3.19
N MET A 71 -11.04 -10.43 4.09
CA MET A 71 -9.60 -10.66 4.18
C MET A 71 -9.36 -12.12 4.55
N GLU A 72 -8.51 -12.80 3.77
CA GLU A 72 -8.10 -14.18 4.00
C GLU A 72 -6.75 -14.26 4.71
N LYS A 73 -5.76 -13.49 4.23
CA LYS A 73 -4.44 -13.37 4.88
C LYS A 73 -3.76 -12.05 4.55
N ILE A 74 -2.86 -11.63 5.43
CA ILE A 74 -1.87 -10.59 5.18
C ILE A 74 -0.65 -11.27 4.55
N ILE A 75 -0.23 -10.80 3.38
CA ILE A 75 0.88 -11.36 2.60
C ILE A 75 2.18 -10.64 2.92
N ASP A 76 2.14 -9.30 2.90
CA ASP A 76 3.31 -8.45 3.12
C ASP A 76 2.89 -7.18 3.86
N ALA A 77 3.80 -6.63 4.64
CA ALA A 77 3.60 -5.39 5.36
C ALA A 77 4.91 -4.63 5.45
N ARG A 78 4.88 -3.35 5.10
CA ARG A 78 6.05 -2.47 5.15
C ARG A 78 5.70 -1.14 5.78
N PHE A 79 6.61 -0.63 6.59
CA PHE A 79 6.50 0.69 7.19
C PHE A 79 7.29 1.71 6.37
N GLY A 80 6.62 2.74 5.89
CA GLY A 80 7.20 3.91 5.25
C GLY A 80 7.91 4.75 6.30
N GLN A 81 9.23 4.60 6.39
CA GLN A 81 10.01 5.40 7.31
C GLN A 81 10.28 6.77 6.68
N ALA A 82 9.65 7.82 7.20
CA ALA A 82 10.16 9.18 7.01
C ALA A 82 11.55 9.26 7.66
N ASN A 83 12.52 9.83 6.95
CA ASN A 83 13.88 10.00 7.47
C ASN A 83 13.81 10.76 8.80
N ASP A 84 14.54 10.30 9.84
CA ASP A 84 14.55 10.97 11.17
C ASP A 84 14.96 12.45 11.07
N VAL A 85 15.75 12.81 10.05
CA VAL A 85 16.11 14.20 9.75
C VAL A 85 14.90 15.01 9.28
N VAL A 86 13.98 14.41 8.53
CA VAL A 86 12.73 15.03 8.08
C VAL A 86 11.77 15.20 9.25
N LEU A 87 11.66 14.20 10.12
CA LEU A 87 10.82 14.27 11.32
C LEU A 87 11.29 15.32 12.34
N ARG A 88 12.49 15.87 12.16
CA ARG A 88 13.07 16.92 13.00
C ARG A 88 13.27 18.23 12.25
N PHE A 89 12.93 18.31 10.97
CA PHE A 89 13.21 19.48 10.15
C PHE A 89 12.38 20.68 10.61
N VAL A 90 13.03 21.82 10.87
CA VAL A 90 12.35 23.08 11.23
C VAL A 90 12.43 24.10 10.08
N LYS A 91 13.65 24.43 9.66
CA LYS A 91 13.89 25.41 8.59
C LYS A 91 15.30 25.28 8.00
N HIS A 92 15.48 25.87 6.82
CA HIS A 92 16.79 26.12 6.25
C HIS A 92 17.39 27.42 6.80
N GLN A 93 18.71 27.42 6.99
CA GLN A 93 19.48 28.62 7.21
C GLN A 93 20.47 28.78 6.05
N ASN A 94 20.39 29.93 5.37
CA ASN A 94 21.06 30.28 4.11
C ASN A 94 20.61 29.43 2.91
N ASP A 95 20.43 30.09 1.76
CA ASP A 95 19.94 29.43 0.53
C ASP A 95 21.03 29.03 -0.46
N VAL A 96 22.22 29.65 -0.40
CA VAL A 96 23.24 29.54 -1.46
C VAL A 96 24.65 29.17 -0.94
N ILE A 97 25.15 29.81 0.12
CA ILE A 97 26.48 29.53 0.72
C ILE A 97 26.29 29.18 2.20
N ASN A 98 27.01 28.17 2.71
CA ASN A 98 26.90 27.67 4.08
C ASN A 98 25.46 27.28 4.46
N ARG A 99 24.84 26.46 3.62
CA ARG A 99 23.50 25.95 3.88
C ARG A 99 23.55 24.94 5.01
N HIS A 100 22.83 25.24 6.09
CA HIS A 100 22.68 24.33 7.21
C HIS A 100 21.19 24.13 7.54
N VAL A 101 20.86 22.94 8.01
CA VAL A 101 19.50 22.55 8.40
C VAL A 101 19.38 22.68 9.91
N ILE A 102 18.36 23.40 10.38
CA ILE A 102 18.05 23.47 11.80
C ILE A 102 17.09 22.32 12.12
N LEU A 103 17.53 21.45 13.04
CA LEU A 103 16.76 20.31 13.53
C LEU A 103 16.20 20.59 14.91
N GLY A 104 14.91 20.32 15.10
CA GLY A 104 14.20 20.41 16.36
C GLY A 104 13.98 19.05 17.02
N GLU A 105 12.98 18.99 17.88
CA GLU A 105 12.46 17.74 18.44
C GLU A 105 11.78 16.90 17.36
N LYS A 106 11.76 15.58 17.58
CA LYS A 106 11.15 14.63 16.65
C LYS A 106 9.63 14.71 16.80
N ILE A 107 8.93 14.98 15.71
CA ILE A 107 7.47 14.93 15.69
C ILE A 107 6.99 13.48 15.74
N ASN A 108 5.87 13.25 16.44
CA ASN A 108 5.11 12.00 16.35
C ASN A 108 4.32 12.03 15.03
N ALA A 109 5.01 11.84 13.91
CA ALA A 109 4.35 11.81 12.62
C ALA A 109 3.46 10.57 12.49
N PRO A 110 2.32 10.69 11.78
CA PRO A 110 1.56 9.54 11.34
C PRO A 110 2.45 8.55 10.58
N GLY A 111 2.23 7.27 10.84
CA GLY A 111 2.97 6.19 10.21
C GLY A 111 2.27 5.68 8.96
N ASP A 112 2.97 5.61 7.83
CA ASP A 112 2.41 5.05 6.60
C ASP A 112 2.79 3.57 6.46
N TYR A 113 1.80 2.71 6.33
CA TYR A 113 1.97 1.26 6.17
C TYR A 113 1.52 0.83 4.79
N LEU A 114 2.43 0.26 4.00
CA LEU A 114 2.11 -0.41 2.75
C LEU A 114 1.74 -1.86 3.06
N ILE A 115 0.48 -2.22 2.86
CA ILE A 115 -0.08 -3.52 3.21
C ILE A 115 -0.51 -4.26 1.96
N VAL A 116 -0.15 -5.54 1.89
CA VAL A 116 -0.61 -6.47 0.87
C VAL A 116 -1.47 -7.56 1.51
N ILE A 117 -2.72 -7.70 1.08
CA ILE A 117 -3.67 -8.72 1.57
C ILE A 117 -4.15 -9.62 0.44
N SER A 118 -4.56 -10.85 0.77
CA SER A 118 -5.47 -11.63 -0.08
C SER A 118 -6.91 -11.55 0.43
N ALA A 119 -7.86 -11.59 -0.50
CA ALA A 119 -9.28 -11.54 -0.21
C ALA A 119 -10.06 -12.69 -0.85
N SER A 120 -11.04 -13.18 -0.11
CA SER A 120 -12.00 -14.22 -0.51
C SER A 120 -13.39 -13.59 -0.69
N PRO A 121 -14.23 -14.05 -1.65
CA PRO A 121 -14.04 -15.18 -2.57
C PRO A 121 -13.28 -14.85 -3.86
N SER A 122 -12.82 -13.60 -4.04
CA SER A 122 -12.20 -13.17 -5.30
C SER A 122 -10.80 -13.76 -5.56
N GLY A 123 -10.15 -14.33 -4.53
CA GLY A 123 -8.73 -14.70 -4.57
C GLY A 123 -7.84 -13.50 -4.89
N GLY A 124 -8.32 -12.29 -4.60
CA GLY A 124 -7.68 -11.05 -5.01
C GLY A 124 -6.54 -10.66 -4.11
N ILE A 125 -5.41 -10.31 -4.70
CA ILE A 125 -4.28 -9.74 -3.99
C ILE A 125 -4.35 -8.23 -4.15
N PHE A 126 -4.47 -7.53 -3.03
CA PHE A 126 -4.62 -6.08 -2.98
C PHE A 126 -3.47 -5.44 -2.23
N GLU A 127 -2.98 -4.32 -2.75
CA GLU A 127 -1.98 -3.47 -2.13
C GLU A 127 -2.57 -2.09 -1.87
N GLY A 128 -2.35 -1.54 -0.68
CA GLY A 128 -2.75 -0.19 -0.35
C GLY A 128 -1.89 0.42 0.75
N THR A 129 -1.83 1.75 0.75
CA THR A 129 -1.13 2.53 1.77
C THR A 129 -2.12 3.00 2.82
N VAL A 130 -1.88 2.61 4.07
CA VAL A 130 -2.72 2.96 5.22
C VAL A 130 -1.92 3.82 6.18
N ARG A 131 -2.39 5.03 6.42
CA ARG A 131 -1.86 5.93 7.45
C ARG A 131 -2.46 5.60 8.79
N TYR A 132 -1.61 5.32 9.76
CA TYR A 132 -1.95 5.25 11.16
C TYR A 132 -1.62 6.58 11.84
N ASP A 133 -2.65 7.29 12.26
CA ASP A 133 -2.52 8.49 13.07
C ASP A 133 -2.40 8.09 14.54
N VAL A 134 -1.25 8.38 15.14
CA VAL A 134 -0.94 7.97 16.52
C VAL A 134 -1.72 8.82 17.54
N GLU A 135 -2.05 10.06 17.20
CA GLU A 135 -2.76 10.98 18.09
C GLU A 135 -4.24 10.65 18.14
N ASP A 136 -4.86 10.45 16.97
CA ASP A 136 -6.28 10.11 16.86
C ASP A 136 -6.55 8.60 17.05
N GLY A 137 -5.53 7.76 16.94
CA GLY A 137 -5.67 6.30 16.90
C GLY A 137 -6.41 5.80 15.65
N THR A 138 -6.45 6.59 14.58
CA THR A 138 -7.24 6.30 13.37
C THR A 138 -6.41 5.70 12.24
N TYR A 139 -7.06 4.88 11.42
CA TYR A 139 -6.48 4.24 10.24
C TYR A 139 -7.18 4.78 8.99
N ARG A 140 -6.43 5.35 8.06
CA ARG A 140 -6.97 5.95 6.84
C ARG A 140 -6.22 5.45 5.61
N VAL A 141 -6.92 4.92 4.63
CA VAL A 141 -6.33 4.56 3.34
C VAL A 141 -6.08 5.84 2.55
N LEU A 142 -4.82 6.08 2.14
CA LEU A 142 -4.40 7.38 1.57
C LEU A 142 -4.61 7.50 0.05
N ASP A 143 -4.50 6.39 -0.67
CA ASP A 143 -4.44 6.38 -2.14
C ASP A 143 -5.34 5.27 -2.74
N ASP A 144 -5.36 5.15 -4.08
CA ASP A 144 -6.08 4.10 -4.78
C ASP A 144 -5.51 2.72 -4.42
N ILE A 145 -6.42 1.76 -4.25
CA ILE A 145 -6.06 0.39 -3.89
C ILE A 145 -5.72 -0.36 -5.18
N SER A 146 -4.52 -0.96 -5.20
CA SER A 146 -4.01 -1.69 -6.35
C SER A 146 -4.38 -3.16 -6.29
N ARG A 147 -4.78 -3.73 -7.43
CA ARG A 147 -5.01 -5.17 -7.61
C ARG A 147 -3.77 -5.78 -8.26
N LEU A 148 -3.06 -6.65 -7.53
CA LEU A 148 -1.77 -7.20 -7.96
C LEU A 148 -1.89 -8.47 -8.82
N ASN A 149 -3.05 -9.13 -8.85
CA ASN A 149 -3.28 -10.33 -9.67
C ASN A 149 -4.47 -10.20 -10.63
N VAL A 150 -4.40 -10.93 -11.74
CA VAL A 150 -5.43 -10.92 -12.80
C VAL A 150 -6.79 -11.34 -12.24
N TYR A 151 -7.83 -10.54 -12.52
CA TYR A 151 -9.22 -10.78 -12.09
C TYR A 151 -10.12 -11.36 -13.20
N GLY A 152 -9.66 -11.29 -14.46
CA GLY A 152 -10.30 -11.94 -15.60
C GLY A 152 -11.80 -11.66 -15.73
N ASN A 153 -12.58 -12.72 -15.84
CA ASN A 153 -14.03 -12.66 -16.03
C ASN A 153 -14.83 -12.63 -14.70
N GLN A 154 -14.19 -12.45 -13.55
CA GLN A 154 -14.86 -12.43 -12.25
C GLN A 154 -15.68 -11.15 -12.01
N SER A 155 -15.36 -10.05 -12.68
CA SER A 155 -16.02 -8.74 -12.55
C SER A 155 -16.85 -8.35 -13.79
N ILE A 156 -17.29 -9.33 -14.58
CA ILE A 156 -18.00 -9.09 -15.86
C ILE A 156 -19.34 -8.35 -15.70
N CYS A 157 -19.95 -8.43 -14.52
CA CYS A 157 -21.19 -7.75 -14.15
C CYS A 157 -21.01 -6.24 -13.91
N ILE A 158 -19.78 -5.72 -13.96
CA ILE A 158 -19.46 -4.30 -13.79
C ILE A 158 -18.81 -3.74 -15.06
N SER A 159 -19.34 -2.61 -15.53
CA SER A 159 -18.78 -1.81 -16.62
C SER A 159 -17.71 -0.82 -16.15
N SER A 160 -17.83 -0.30 -14.92
CA SER A 160 -16.87 0.65 -14.34
C SER A 160 -15.49 0.03 -14.14
N ALA A 161 -14.50 0.50 -14.90
CA ALA A 161 -13.12 0.02 -14.83
C ALA A 161 -12.52 0.15 -13.42
N ARG A 162 -12.90 1.20 -12.67
CA ARG A 162 -12.43 1.41 -11.28
C ARG A 162 -12.90 0.30 -10.35
N ILE A 163 -14.17 -0.08 -10.45
CA ILE A 163 -14.80 -1.08 -9.57
C ILE A 163 -14.51 -2.52 -10.03
N ARG A 164 -14.20 -2.73 -11.31
CA ARG A 164 -13.81 -4.04 -11.86
C ARG A 164 -12.62 -4.68 -11.14
N LYS A 165 -11.71 -3.87 -10.57
CA LYS A 165 -10.55 -4.34 -9.80
C LYS A 165 -10.96 -5.07 -8.51
N PHE A 166 -12.10 -4.71 -7.93
CA PHE A 166 -12.59 -5.20 -6.64
C PHE A 166 -13.73 -6.22 -6.79
N CYS A 167 -14.64 -6.02 -7.74
CA CYS A 167 -15.88 -6.78 -7.80
C CYS A 167 -15.68 -8.28 -8.10
N PHE A 168 -16.37 -9.12 -7.34
CA PHE A 168 -16.59 -10.53 -7.66
C PHE A 168 -18.08 -10.79 -7.89
N CYS A 169 -18.48 -11.15 -9.11
CA CYS A 169 -19.88 -11.26 -9.47
C CYS A 169 -20.61 -12.39 -8.74
N LYS A 170 -21.73 -12.04 -8.09
CA LYS A 170 -22.59 -12.99 -7.35
C LYS A 170 -23.14 -14.11 -8.23
N THR A 171 -23.36 -13.87 -9.51
CA THR A 171 -23.92 -14.84 -10.48
C THR A 171 -23.04 -16.07 -10.70
N LYS A 172 -21.73 -16.01 -10.43
CA LYS A 172 -20.85 -17.20 -10.47
C LYS A 172 -20.93 -18.08 -9.22
N THR A 173 -21.52 -17.58 -8.14
CA THR A 173 -21.56 -18.28 -6.85
C THR A 173 -22.55 -19.45 -6.85
N LEU A 174 -23.55 -19.45 -7.74
CA LEU A 174 -24.50 -20.57 -7.85
C LEU A 174 -23.80 -21.84 -8.38
N PHE A 175 -23.04 -21.72 -9.48
CA PHE A 175 -22.35 -22.86 -10.08
C PHE A 175 -21.21 -23.39 -9.20
N HIS A 176 -20.47 -22.53 -8.49
CA HIS A 176 -19.38 -22.98 -7.63
C HIS A 176 -19.86 -23.62 -6.32
N LYS A 177 -20.98 -23.15 -5.74
CA LYS A 177 -21.63 -23.85 -4.62
C LYS A 177 -22.11 -25.24 -5.04
N ILE A 178 -22.78 -25.37 -6.18
CA ILE A 178 -23.24 -26.67 -6.70
C ILE A 178 -22.06 -27.65 -6.89
N PHE A 179 -20.96 -27.21 -7.51
CA PHE A 179 -19.79 -28.08 -7.72
C PHE A 179 -19.03 -28.43 -6.43
N ARG A 180 -19.02 -27.56 -5.42
CA ARG A 180 -18.39 -27.83 -4.12
C ARG A 180 -19.26 -28.75 -3.26
N THR A 181 -20.58 -28.64 -3.34
CA THR A 181 -21.51 -29.59 -2.71
C THR A 181 -21.43 -30.96 -3.37
N MET A 182 -21.37 -31.04 -4.71
CA MET A 182 -21.26 -32.32 -5.44
C MET A 182 -19.92 -33.03 -5.24
N ARG A 183 -18.82 -32.29 -4.99
CA ARG A 183 -17.52 -32.89 -4.63
C ARG A 183 -17.48 -33.46 -3.21
N ASN A 184 -18.28 -32.91 -2.29
CA ASN A 184 -18.36 -33.42 -0.93
C ASN A 184 -19.35 -34.59 -0.77
N SER A 185 -20.30 -34.76 -1.70
CA SER A 185 -21.24 -35.90 -1.71
C SER A 185 -20.76 -37.10 -2.53
N THR A 186 -19.54 -37.06 -3.08
CA THR A 186 -18.88 -38.18 -3.78
C THR A 186 -17.73 -38.81 -2.95
N LEU A 187 -17.62 -38.43 -1.67
CA LEU A 187 -16.66 -38.92 -0.69
C LEU A 187 -17.35 -39.53 0.55
N SER A 188 -18.56 -40.07 0.38
CA SER A 188 -19.25 -40.91 1.37
C SER A 188 -19.90 -42.11 0.70
#